data_AF-A0A356IBS7-F1
#
_entry.id   AF-A0A356IBS7-F1
#
_cell.length_a   1.000
_cell.length_b   1.000
_cell.length_c   1.000
_cell.angle_alpha   90.00
_cell.angle_beta   90.00
_cell.angle_gamma   90.00
#
_symmetry.space_group_name_H-M   'P 1'
#
loop_
_entity.id
_entity.type
_entity.pdbx_description
1 polymer ?
#
loop_
_entity_poly.entity_id
_entity_poly.type
_entity_poly.pdbx_seq_one_letter_code
_entity_poly.pdbx_strand_id
1 'polypeptide(L)'
;LANNIIDHSIDLRVNEEIRTAKTNENGRAQFTEVTPGMLVSVSATVDGEQLASQAFEMPGVGGVRVMLVATPSPVPDASTGLGQGEGTPRGRSADLVLGGDSRFLVEIGAEQTIEFYSILEVVNDSNQPIMPAAPVRFTLPANAVNVSLLNGSSALARIADGEVVIQGPLPPGSTPVSFAYILSYAGPTFELAQYLPVSLNQVAVIVEKHASMDMISAQVERRREMEADGATYIVGAGPALAAGQTFDLILTGLPHRSTTPRTVALTLAGLLIFWCVWMSYSRRLQTGRVRERETLEGKREKLYRELVRVESKHRDGDIAEAWYVKRRRELFGQLERVYRRLDQHKMSGREVTASS
;
A
#
# COMPACT_ATOMS: atom_id res chain seq x y z
N LEU A 1 3.10 0.17 -32.66
CA LEU A 1 4.05 -0.66 -33.44
C LEU A 1 5.29 0.19 -33.68
N ALA A 2 6.43 -0.12 -33.05
CA ALA A 2 7.70 0.52 -33.42
C ALA A 2 8.12 -0.07 -34.77
N ASN A 3 8.31 0.76 -35.78
CA ASN A 3 8.74 0.29 -37.10
C ASN A 3 10.25 0.02 -37.02
N ASN A 4 10.66 -1.25 -37.15
CA ASN A 4 12.08 -1.60 -37.19
C ASN A 4 12.69 -1.01 -38.46
N ILE A 5 13.80 -0.27 -38.33
CA ILE A 5 14.49 0.32 -39.48
C ILE A 5 15.51 -0.70 -40.00
N ILE A 6 15.31 -1.18 -41.22
CA ILE A 6 16.13 -2.21 -41.87
C ILE A 6 17.18 -1.54 -42.77
N ASP A 7 18.36 -2.17 -42.91
CA ASP A 7 19.49 -1.72 -43.76
C ASP A 7 20.02 -0.32 -43.40
N HIS A 8 19.85 0.08 -42.14
CA HIS A 8 20.28 1.38 -41.63
C HIS A 8 21.69 1.31 -41.03
N SER A 9 22.55 2.29 -41.33
CA SER A 9 23.91 2.35 -40.81
C SER A 9 23.94 2.76 -39.35
N ILE A 10 24.61 1.96 -38.54
CA ILE A 10 24.89 2.20 -37.13
C ILE A 10 26.40 2.30 -36.97
N ASP A 11 26.86 3.32 -36.26
CA ASP A 11 28.27 3.57 -35.96
C ASP A 11 28.56 3.27 -34.49
N LEU A 12 29.46 2.31 -34.24
CA LEU A 12 30.08 2.05 -32.96
C LEU A 12 31.39 2.83 -32.88
N ARG A 13 31.48 3.79 -31.96
CA ARG A 13 32.73 4.47 -31.63
C ARG A 13 33.39 3.77 -30.45
N VAL A 14 34.62 3.31 -30.64
CA VAL A 14 35.48 2.72 -29.61
C VAL A 14 36.70 3.63 -29.47
N ASN A 15 36.75 4.43 -28.40
CA ASN A 15 37.67 5.59 -28.29
C ASN A 15 37.60 6.51 -29.54
N GLU A 16 38.65 6.57 -30.36
CA GLU A 16 38.75 7.39 -31.58
C GLU A 16 38.43 6.60 -32.87
N GLU A 17 38.26 5.28 -32.79
CA GLU A 17 37.95 4.42 -33.94
C GLU A 17 36.44 4.31 -34.13
N ILE A 18 35.98 4.36 -35.39
CA ILE A 18 34.57 4.16 -35.74
C ILE A 18 34.43 2.88 -36.56
N ARG A 19 33.53 2.01 -36.11
CA ARG A 19 33.12 0.80 -36.83
C ARG A 19 31.65 0.93 -37.22
N THR A 20 31.33 0.65 -38.48
CA THR A 20 29.95 0.77 -38.98
C THR A 20 29.37 -0.62 -39.28
N ALA A 21 28.12 -0.86 -38.87
CA ALA A 21 27.36 -2.05 -39.20
C ALA A 21 25.93 -1.67 -39.59
N LYS A 22 25.31 -2.46 -40.46
CA LYS A 22 23.92 -2.24 -40.89
C LYS A 22 22.92 -3.02 -40.04
N THR A 23 21.72 -2.47 -39.86
CA THR A 23 20.62 -3.18 -39.21
C THR A 23 20.04 -4.29 -40.10
N ASN A 24 19.71 -5.43 -39.49
CA ASN A 24 19.07 -6.57 -40.16
C ASN A 24 17.54 -6.43 -40.25
N GLU A 25 16.85 -7.47 -40.72
CA GLU A 25 15.38 -7.53 -40.85
C GLU A 25 14.62 -7.27 -39.53
N ASN A 26 15.29 -7.46 -38.39
CA ASN A 26 14.74 -7.18 -37.06
C ASN A 26 15.14 -5.80 -36.52
N GLY A 27 15.74 -4.93 -37.34
CA GLY A 27 16.22 -3.61 -36.95
C GLY A 27 17.45 -3.62 -36.04
N ARG A 28 18.25 -4.70 -36.05
CA ARG A 28 19.40 -4.87 -35.14
C ARG A 28 20.72 -4.82 -35.89
N ALA A 29 21.66 -4.02 -35.41
CA ALA A 29 23.07 -4.10 -35.77
C ALA A 29 23.83 -4.81 -34.65
N GLN A 30 24.81 -5.64 -35.02
CA GLN A 30 25.64 -6.39 -34.07
C GLN A 30 27.11 -6.07 -34.32
N PHE A 31 27.82 -5.75 -33.24
CA PHE A 31 29.26 -5.58 -33.24
C PHE A 31 29.88 -6.66 -32.36
N THR A 32 30.86 -7.38 -32.90
CA THR A 32 31.60 -8.43 -32.22
C THR A 32 33.04 -7.98 -31.96
N GLU A 33 33.73 -8.67 -31.05
CA GLU A 33 35.17 -8.43 -30.79
C GLU A 33 35.48 -7.00 -30.33
N VAL A 34 34.61 -6.44 -29.48
CA VAL A 34 34.88 -5.20 -28.76
C VAL A 34 35.65 -5.52 -27.50
N THR A 35 36.85 -4.95 -27.36
CA THR A 35 37.74 -5.22 -26.21
C THR A 35 37.08 -4.78 -24.90
N PRO A 36 37.01 -5.64 -23.88
CA PRO A 36 36.55 -5.25 -22.54
C PRO A 36 37.31 -4.06 -21.95
N GLY A 37 36.62 -3.26 -21.14
CA GLY A 37 37.15 -2.07 -20.47
C GLY A 37 37.33 -0.85 -21.39
N MET A 38 37.05 -0.99 -22.69
CA MET A 38 37.08 0.16 -23.61
C MET A 38 35.82 1.01 -23.45
N LEU A 39 35.97 2.33 -23.62
CA LEU A 39 34.84 3.24 -23.64
C LEU A 39 34.21 3.27 -25.04
N VAL A 40 32.90 3.00 -25.10
CA VAL A 40 32.17 2.74 -26.33
C VAL A 40 30.90 3.58 -26.38
N SER A 41 30.55 4.11 -27.56
CA SER A 41 29.25 4.74 -27.82
C SER A 41 28.69 4.27 -29.16
N VAL A 42 27.37 4.28 -29.30
CA VAL A 42 26.68 3.88 -30.54
C VAL A 42 25.90 5.07 -31.08
N SER A 43 25.93 5.29 -32.38
CA SER A 43 25.19 6.35 -33.04
C SER A 43 24.57 5.92 -34.36
N ALA A 44 23.53 6.63 -34.80
CA ALA A 44 22.83 6.43 -36.05
C ALA A 44 22.26 7.77 -36.53
N THR A 45 22.03 7.93 -37.84
CA THR A 45 21.40 9.15 -38.38
C THR A 45 20.09 8.77 -39.08
N VAL A 46 18.97 8.98 -38.41
CA VAL A 46 17.63 8.61 -38.92
C VAL A 46 16.92 9.88 -39.36
N ASP A 47 16.50 9.96 -40.62
CA ASP A 47 15.76 11.11 -41.18
C ASP A 47 16.44 12.48 -40.96
N GLY A 48 17.78 12.49 -40.90
CA GLY A 48 18.59 13.69 -40.66
C GLY A 48 18.80 14.03 -39.18
N GLU A 49 18.18 13.28 -38.26
CA GLU A 49 18.40 13.38 -36.81
C GLU A 49 19.51 12.41 -36.37
N GLN A 50 20.51 12.93 -35.66
CA GLN A 50 21.57 12.10 -35.09
C GLN A 50 21.14 11.55 -33.73
N LEU A 51 21.03 10.23 -33.65
CA LEU A 51 20.81 9.49 -32.41
C LEU A 51 22.16 8.99 -31.90
N ALA A 52 22.44 9.17 -30.61
CA ALA A 52 23.65 8.64 -29.99
C ALA A 52 23.37 8.15 -28.57
N SER A 53 24.04 7.06 -28.18
CA SER A 53 24.08 6.62 -26.79
C SER A 53 25.10 7.43 -26.00
N GLN A 54 24.99 7.41 -24.68
CA GLN A 54 26.11 7.77 -23.82
C GLN A 54 27.29 6.82 -24.05
N ALA A 55 28.48 7.26 -23.67
CA ALA A 55 29.67 6.42 -23.67
C ALA A 55 29.64 5.49 -22.44
N PHE A 56 29.89 4.20 -22.64
CA PHE A 56 29.88 3.18 -21.58
C PHE A 56 31.09 2.25 -21.72
N GLU A 57 31.54 1.70 -20.60
CA GLU A 57 32.62 0.70 -20.62
C GLU A 57 32.11 -0.67 -21.06
N MET A 58 32.84 -1.33 -21.96
CA MET A 58 32.49 -2.67 -22.42
C MET A 58 32.75 -3.71 -21.31
N PRO A 59 31.76 -4.51 -20.88
CA PRO A 59 31.95 -5.48 -19.81
C PRO A 59 32.87 -6.64 -20.23
N GLY A 60 33.63 -7.18 -19.27
CA GLY A 60 34.53 -8.33 -19.48
C GLY A 60 33.84 -9.68 -19.68
N VAL A 61 32.56 -9.78 -19.35
CA VAL A 61 31.74 -10.98 -19.54
C VAL A 61 30.35 -10.55 -20.03
N GLY A 62 29.83 -11.21 -21.06
CA GLY A 62 28.52 -10.92 -21.64
C GLY A 62 28.57 -9.90 -22.77
N GLY A 63 27.45 -9.21 -23.02
CA GLY A 63 27.33 -8.19 -24.06
C GLY A 63 26.30 -7.12 -23.69
N VAL A 64 26.42 -5.95 -24.30
CA VAL A 64 25.53 -4.81 -24.05
C VAL A 64 24.50 -4.69 -25.16
N ARG A 65 23.24 -4.39 -24.81
CA ARG A 65 22.19 -4.05 -25.77
C ARG A 65 21.81 -2.58 -25.60
N VAL A 66 21.94 -1.81 -26.67
CA VAL A 66 21.60 -0.40 -26.74
C VAL A 66 20.44 -0.23 -27.70
N MET A 67 19.44 0.59 -27.34
CA MET A 67 18.29 0.89 -28.18
C MET A 67 18.29 2.37 -28.54
N LEU A 68 18.40 2.68 -29.83
CA LEU A 68 18.27 4.03 -30.38
C LEU A 68 16.86 4.20 -30.94
N VAL A 69 16.16 5.27 -30.58
CA VAL A 69 14.76 5.51 -30.97
C VAL A 69 14.63 6.89 -31.57
N ALA A 70 14.21 6.99 -32.84
CA ALA A 70 13.86 8.25 -33.50
C ALA A 70 12.40 8.63 -33.19
N THR A 71 12.13 9.92 -33.01
CA THR A 71 10.76 10.47 -32.94
C THR A 71 10.57 11.51 -34.04
N PRO A 72 9.46 11.49 -34.79
CA PRO A 72 9.26 12.44 -35.88
C PRO A 72 9.22 13.87 -35.34
N SER A 73 10.15 14.71 -35.80
CA SER A 73 10.14 16.15 -35.54
C SER A 73 8.98 16.81 -36.30
N PRO A 74 8.18 17.71 -35.66
CA PRO A 74 7.17 18.47 -36.38
C PRO A 74 7.84 19.45 -37.36
N VAL A 75 7.42 19.40 -38.62
CA VAL A 75 7.90 20.27 -39.71
C VAL A 75 7.56 21.73 -39.38
N PRO A 76 8.53 22.66 -39.35
CA PRO A 76 8.23 24.09 -39.27
C PRO A 76 7.90 24.63 -40.66
N ASP A 77 6.74 25.28 -40.79
CA ASP A 77 6.34 26.02 -41.99
C ASP A 77 7.38 27.07 -42.38
N ALA A 78 7.69 27.11 -43.68
CA ALA A 78 8.64 28.01 -44.28
C ALA A 78 8.05 29.42 -44.47
N SER A 79 8.67 30.42 -43.86
CA SER A 79 8.74 31.78 -44.42
C SER A 79 10.06 32.47 -44.06
N THR A 80 10.97 32.37 -45.02
CA THR A 80 12.07 33.26 -45.45
C THR A 80 12.44 34.48 -44.59
N GLY A 81 13.73 34.58 -44.23
CA GLY A 81 14.32 35.87 -43.82
C GLY A 81 15.68 35.83 -43.13
N LEU A 82 16.73 35.40 -43.84
CA LEU A 82 18.12 35.89 -43.79
C LEU A 82 18.86 35.99 -42.44
N GLY A 83 19.88 35.13 -42.29
CA GLY A 83 21.18 35.53 -41.75
C GLY A 83 21.42 35.36 -40.24
N GLN A 84 22.40 34.50 -39.96
CA GLN A 84 23.33 34.58 -38.82
C GLN A 84 22.88 33.98 -37.47
N GLY A 85 23.63 32.95 -37.05
CA GLY A 85 23.68 32.42 -35.69
C GLY A 85 23.49 30.92 -35.64
N GLU A 86 24.55 30.20 -35.22
CA GLU A 86 24.43 28.87 -34.59
C GLU A 86 23.24 28.86 -33.65
N GLY A 87 22.17 28.17 -34.06
CA GLY A 87 21.01 27.92 -33.23
C GLY A 87 21.34 26.80 -32.28
N THR A 88 22.00 27.12 -31.17
CA THR A 88 21.90 26.36 -29.93
C THR A 88 20.43 25.93 -29.75
N PRO A 89 20.11 24.63 -29.55
CA PRO A 89 18.77 24.27 -29.11
C PRO A 89 18.48 25.11 -27.88
N ARG A 90 17.33 25.79 -27.84
CA ARG A 90 17.00 26.80 -26.82
C ARG A 90 16.96 26.17 -25.41
N GLY A 91 18.13 25.94 -24.81
CA GLY A 91 18.37 26.11 -23.39
C GLY A 91 18.33 27.61 -23.14
N ARG A 92 17.26 28.08 -22.50
CA ARG A 92 17.24 29.41 -21.92
C ARG A 92 17.28 29.25 -20.41
N SER A 93 18.37 29.76 -19.84
CA SER A 93 18.73 29.75 -18.42
C SER A 93 19.33 28.44 -17.92
N ALA A 94 20.29 28.57 -17.01
CA ALA A 94 21.04 27.52 -16.32
C ALA A 94 20.10 26.71 -15.41
N ASP A 95 19.26 25.88 -16.03
CA ASP A 95 18.15 25.20 -15.37
C ASP A 95 18.49 23.71 -15.26
N LEU A 96 18.45 23.19 -14.04
CA LEU A 96 18.64 21.77 -13.77
C LEU A 96 17.49 20.97 -14.38
N VAL A 97 17.82 19.86 -15.02
CA VAL A 97 16.84 18.94 -15.63
C VAL A 97 17.08 17.52 -15.17
N LEU A 98 16.04 16.70 -15.10
CA LEU A 98 16.17 15.26 -14.95
C LEU A 98 16.44 14.63 -16.31
N GLY A 99 17.63 14.05 -16.44
CA GLY A 99 18.16 13.46 -17.66
C GLY A 99 17.31 12.31 -18.20
N GLY A 100 17.57 11.92 -19.45
CA GLY A 100 16.79 10.89 -20.16
C GLY A 100 16.85 9.49 -19.52
N ASP A 101 17.88 9.23 -18.72
CA ASP A 101 18.05 7.97 -17.98
C ASP A 101 17.32 7.95 -16.63
N SER A 102 16.63 9.06 -16.29
CA SER A 102 15.77 9.12 -15.11
C SER A 102 14.55 8.22 -15.29
N ARG A 103 14.27 7.37 -14.30
CA ARG A 103 13.19 6.39 -14.35
C ARG A 103 12.60 6.11 -12.97
N PHE A 104 11.32 5.75 -12.99
CA PHE A 104 10.60 5.24 -11.83
C PHE A 104 10.45 3.73 -11.95
N LEU A 105 10.72 3.00 -10.88
CA LEU A 105 10.49 1.57 -10.79
C LEU A 105 9.53 1.31 -9.63
N VAL A 106 8.56 0.44 -9.86
CA VAL A 106 7.51 0.09 -8.91
C VAL A 106 7.49 -1.42 -8.77
N GLU A 107 7.72 -1.90 -7.56
CA GLU A 107 7.71 -3.32 -7.22
C GLU A 107 6.63 -3.60 -6.18
N ILE A 108 6.07 -4.82 -6.21
CA ILE A 108 5.06 -5.23 -5.23
C ILE A 108 5.75 -5.95 -4.09
N GLY A 109 5.82 -5.27 -2.95
CA GLY A 109 6.39 -5.82 -1.73
C GLY A 109 5.46 -6.83 -1.03
N ALA A 110 5.98 -7.42 0.03
CA ALA A 110 5.19 -8.28 0.91
C ALA A 110 4.09 -7.47 1.65
N GLU A 111 3.06 -8.17 2.12
CA GLU A 111 2.06 -7.60 3.03
C GLU A 111 1.29 -6.35 2.52
N GLN A 112 0.95 -6.31 1.23
CA GLN A 112 0.20 -5.19 0.61
C GLN A 112 0.97 -3.87 0.64
N THR A 113 2.25 -3.95 0.29
CA THR A 113 3.11 -2.78 0.13
C THR A 113 3.57 -2.62 -1.33
N ILE A 114 3.89 -1.40 -1.71
CA ILE A 114 4.50 -1.02 -2.97
C ILE A 114 5.85 -0.41 -2.64
N GLU A 115 6.90 -0.91 -3.25
CA GLU A 115 8.23 -0.32 -3.18
C GLU A 115 8.40 0.58 -4.41
N PHE A 116 8.58 1.89 -4.16
CA PHE A 116 8.76 2.87 -5.21
C PHE A 116 10.20 3.34 -5.23
N TYR A 117 10.87 3.08 -6.35
CA TYR A 117 12.26 3.42 -6.60
C TYR A 117 12.30 4.58 -7.61
N SER A 118 12.96 5.67 -7.24
CA SER A 118 13.29 6.77 -8.15
C SER A 118 14.77 6.72 -8.45
N ILE A 119 15.14 6.48 -9.71
CA ILE A 119 16.52 6.54 -10.20
C ILE A 119 16.60 7.79 -11.07
N LEU A 120 17.20 8.86 -10.57
CA LEU A 120 17.19 10.17 -11.22
C LEU A 120 18.60 10.61 -11.58
N GLU A 121 18.75 11.27 -12.71
CA GLU A 121 19.97 12.00 -13.08
C GLU A 121 19.68 13.49 -13.10
N VAL A 122 20.17 14.23 -12.10
CA VAL A 122 20.06 15.70 -12.14
C VAL A 122 21.19 16.24 -12.98
N VAL A 123 20.86 16.76 -14.16
CA VAL A 123 21.81 17.25 -15.15
C VAL A 123 21.98 18.76 -15.01
N ASN A 124 23.22 19.17 -14.85
CA ASN A 124 23.68 20.54 -15.08
C ASN A 124 24.33 20.59 -16.47
N ASP A 125 23.64 21.22 -17.42
CA ASP A 125 24.08 21.35 -18.82
C ASP A 125 25.11 22.48 -19.04
N SER A 126 25.36 23.30 -18.01
CA SER A 126 26.34 24.36 -18.07
C SER A 126 27.77 23.83 -17.86
N ASN A 127 28.76 24.64 -18.22
CA ASN A 127 30.17 24.34 -18.02
C ASN A 127 30.71 24.80 -16.65
N GLN A 128 29.84 25.25 -15.74
CA GLN A 128 30.21 25.70 -14.40
C GLN A 128 29.32 25.03 -13.35
N PRO A 129 29.79 24.87 -12.10
CA PRO A 129 28.93 24.40 -11.03
C PRO A 129 27.75 25.36 -10.79
N ILE A 130 26.53 24.83 -10.73
CA ILE A 130 25.32 25.59 -10.41
C ILE A 130 25.03 25.46 -8.92
N MET A 131 24.89 26.58 -8.22
CA MET A 131 24.34 26.62 -6.87
C MET A 131 22.86 27.03 -6.95
N PRO A 132 21.90 26.12 -6.71
CA PRO A 132 20.48 26.46 -6.70
C PRO A 132 20.18 27.53 -5.64
N ALA A 133 19.30 28.49 -5.99
CA ALA A 133 18.87 29.53 -5.05
C ALA A 133 18.14 28.96 -3.82
N ALA A 134 17.47 27.81 -3.99
CA ALA A 134 16.90 27.00 -2.93
C ALA A 134 17.25 25.52 -3.18
N PRO A 135 17.38 24.69 -2.12
CA PRO A 135 17.61 23.25 -2.30
C PRO A 135 16.51 22.62 -3.17
N VAL A 136 16.91 21.70 -4.06
CA VAL A 136 15.95 20.93 -4.85
C VAL A 136 15.35 19.86 -3.93
N ARG A 137 14.02 19.85 -3.80
CA ARG A 137 13.30 19.01 -2.85
C ARG A 137 12.31 18.09 -3.56
N PHE A 138 12.51 16.79 -3.43
CA PHE A 138 11.54 15.79 -3.83
C PHE A 138 10.65 15.49 -2.63
N THR A 139 9.43 16.03 -2.68
CA THR A 139 8.37 15.70 -1.73
C THR A 139 7.90 14.28 -1.96
N LEU A 140 7.67 13.54 -0.88
CA LEU A 140 7.16 12.18 -0.94
C LEU A 140 5.66 12.15 -0.64
N PRO A 141 4.92 11.14 -1.12
CA PRO A 141 3.53 10.94 -0.74
C PRO A 141 3.35 10.82 0.78
N ALA A 142 2.20 11.28 1.31
CA ALA A 142 1.96 11.32 2.76
C ALA A 142 2.00 9.94 3.45
N ASN A 143 1.75 8.86 2.70
CA ASN A 143 1.81 7.48 3.16
C ASN A 143 3.16 6.79 2.88
N ALA A 144 4.18 7.53 2.44
CA ALA A 144 5.52 7.01 2.25
C ALA A 144 6.20 6.75 3.60
N VAL A 145 6.78 5.56 3.74
CA VAL A 145 7.57 5.15 4.90
C VAL A 145 8.89 4.55 4.44
N ASN A 146 9.84 4.38 5.36
CA ASN A 146 11.14 3.75 5.08
C ASN A 146 11.90 4.39 3.90
N VAL A 147 11.90 5.72 3.86
CA VAL A 147 12.66 6.49 2.86
C VAL A 147 14.15 6.20 3.02
N SER A 148 14.81 5.86 1.93
CA SER A 148 16.25 5.58 1.91
C SER A 148 16.90 6.09 0.63
N LEU A 149 18.15 6.55 0.73
CA LEU A 149 19.00 6.79 -0.42
C LEU A 149 19.63 5.46 -0.85
N LEU A 150 19.62 5.19 -2.15
CA LEU A 150 20.18 3.98 -2.72
C LEU A 150 21.68 4.15 -2.98
N ASN A 151 22.39 3.03 -3.05
CA ASN A 151 23.79 3.00 -3.44
C ASN A 151 23.97 3.62 -4.83
N GLY A 152 25.06 4.38 -5.01
CA GLY A 152 25.31 5.15 -6.24
C GLY A 152 24.72 6.56 -6.24
N SER A 153 23.95 6.95 -5.21
CA SER A 153 23.51 8.34 -5.05
C SER A 153 24.66 9.28 -4.69
N SER A 154 24.60 10.50 -5.20
CA SER A 154 25.55 11.56 -4.89
C SER A 154 25.52 11.96 -3.41
N ALA A 155 26.68 12.33 -2.87
CA ALA A 155 26.81 12.91 -1.54
C ALA A 155 26.12 14.28 -1.38
N LEU A 156 25.67 14.90 -2.49
CA LEU A 156 24.87 16.12 -2.49
C LEU A 156 23.40 15.86 -2.11
N ALA A 157 22.94 14.61 -2.19
CA ALA A 157 21.60 14.20 -1.79
C ALA A 157 21.58 13.75 -0.32
N ARG A 158 20.57 14.21 0.41
CA ARG A 158 20.32 13.81 1.81
C ARG A 158 18.83 13.71 2.07
N ILE A 159 18.46 12.94 3.08
CA ILE A 159 17.08 12.91 3.58
C ILE A 159 16.96 13.96 4.68
N ALA A 160 15.96 14.84 4.56
CA ALA A 160 15.67 15.86 5.56
C ALA A 160 14.17 16.06 5.66
N ASP A 161 13.62 16.03 6.87
CA ASP A 161 12.19 16.23 7.13
C ASP A 161 11.26 15.28 6.33
N GLY A 162 11.75 14.07 6.02
CA GLY A 162 11.00 13.09 5.20
C GLY A 162 11.02 13.37 3.70
N GLU A 163 11.79 14.35 3.24
CA GLU A 163 12.00 14.67 1.83
C GLU A 163 13.41 14.27 1.39
N VAL A 164 13.60 14.06 0.08
CA VAL A 164 14.93 13.95 -0.52
C VAL A 164 15.36 15.34 -0.99
N VAL A 165 16.44 15.84 -0.39
CA VAL A 165 16.96 17.19 -0.61
C VAL A 165 18.31 17.10 -1.28
N ILE A 166 18.47 17.82 -2.39
CA ILE A 166 19.75 18.00 -3.08
C ILE A 166 20.25 19.41 -2.80
N GLN A 167 21.44 19.51 -2.24
CA GLN A 167 22.02 20.78 -1.83
C GLN A 167 23.52 20.83 -2.10
N GLY A 168 23.98 21.99 -2.56
CA GLY A 168 25.38 22.27 -2.84
C GLY A 168 25.57 22.74 -4.28
N PRO A 169 26.82 23.02 -4.68
CA PRO A 169 27.12 23.27 -6.07
C PRO A 169 26.99 21.97 -6.86
N LEU A 170 26.04 21.89 -7.78
CA LEU A 170 25.93 20.77 -8.71
C LEU A 170 27.00 20.94 -9.79
N PRO A 171 27.96 20.00 -9.92
CA PRO A 171 29.00 20.09 -10.95
C PRO A 171 28.37 19.98 -12.36
N PRO A 172 29.06 20.42 -13.41
CA PRO A 172 28.70 20.11 -14.79
C PRO A 172 28.48 18.61 -15.01
N GLY A 173 27.45 18.25 -15.77
CA GLY A 173 27.09 16.86 -16.08
C GLY A 173 26.02 16.26 -15.17
N SER A 174 25.97 14.93 -15.10
CA SER A 174 24.96 14.18 -14.34
C SER A 174 25.34 14.01 -12.87
N THR A 175 24.41 14.38 -11.99
CA THR A 175 24.45 14.08 -10.55
C THR A 175 23.43 12.98 -10.26
N PRO A 176 23.85 11.73 -10.00
CA PRO A 176 22.92 10.64 -9.74
C PRO A 176 22.25 10.82 -8.38
N VAL A 177 20.93 10.67 -8.33
CA VAL A 177 20.13 10.73 -7.11
C VAL A 177 19.12 9.60 -7.16
N SER A 178 19.36 8.57 -6.36
CA SER A 178 18.52 7.38 -6.33
C SER A 178 17.95 7.17 -4.94
N PHE A 179 16.64 7.02 -4.81
CA PHE A 179 16.00 6.81 -3.52
C PHE A 179 14.81 5.87 -3.65
N ALA A 180 14.47 5.23 -2.54
CA ALA A 180 13.32 4.35 -2.45
C ALA A 180 12.49 4.66 -1.22
N TYR A 181 11.20 4.38 -1.31
CA TYR A 181 10.27 4.44 -0.18
C TYR A 181 9.18 3.39 -0.37
N ILE A 182 8.52 3.05 0.73
CA ILE A 182 7.47 2.04 0.79
C ILE A 182 6.12 2.73 0.97
N LEU A 183 5.12 2.28 0.22
CA LEU A 183 3.73 2.73 0.29
C LEU A 183 2.85 1.55 0.68
N SER A 184 1.89 1.76 1.59
CA SER A 184 0.89 0.74 1.91
C SER A 184 -0.38 0.94 1.08
N TYR A 185 -0.99 -0.15 0.62
CA TYR A 185 -2.29 -0.15 -0.03
C TYR A 185 -3.25 -1.11 0.67
N ALA A 186 -4.56 -0.87 0.57
CA ALA A 186 -5.58 -1.69 1.24
C ALA A 186 -6.59 -2.35 0.27
N GLY A 187 -6.57 -1.94 -1.00
CA GLY A 187 -7.55 -2.33 -2.00
C GLY A 187 -6.93 -2.78 -3.32
N PRO A 188 -7.78 -3.06 -4.32
CA PRO A 188 -7.32 -3.50 -5.65
C PRO A 188 -6.75 -2.36 -6.50
N THR A 189 -6.88 -1.11 -6.04
CA THR A 189 -6.44 0.09 -6.75
C THR A 189 -5.57 0.94 -5.84
N PHE A 190 -4.52 1.53 -6.40
CA PHE A 190 -3.63 2.47 -5.72
C PHE A 190 -3.32 3.64 -6.65
N GLU A 191 -3.33 4.85 -6.11
CA GLU A 191 -3.02 6.07 -6.85
C GLU A 191 -1.78 6.72 -6.24
N LEU A 192 -0.85 7.10 -7.10
CA LEU A 192 0.39 7.77 -6.77
C LEU A 192 0.48 9.07 -7.57
N ALA A 193 0.87 10.14 -6.90
CA ALA A 193 1.22 11.41 -7.53
C ALA A 193 2.61 11.84 -7.04
N GLN A 194 3.59 11.88 -7.94
CA GLN A 194 4.96 12.29 -7.65
C GLN A 194 5.20 13.70 -8.20
N TYR A 195 5.38 14.67 -7.31
CA TYR A 195 5.74 16.04 -7.70
C TYR A 195 7.18 16.12 -8.20
N LEU A 196 7.39 16.87 -9.28
CA LEU A 196 8.68 17.09 -9.92
C LEU A 196 9.17 18.52 -9.68
N PRO A 197 10.19 18.75 -8.83
CA PRO A 197 10.70 20.10 -8.54
C PRO A 197 11.53 20.70 -9.70
N VAL A 198 11.99 19.84 -10.61
CA VAL A 198 12.76 20.15 -11.81
C VAL A 198 12.11 19.47 -13.00
N SER A 199 12.33 19.97 -14.22
CA SER A 199 11.77 19.36 -15.42
C SER A 199 12.33 17.95 -15.62
N LEU A 200 11.53 17.08 -16.22
CA LEU A 200 11.90 15.72 -16.59
C LEU A 200 11.92 15.59 -18.10
N ASN A 201 13.05 15.16 -18.67
CA ASN A 201 13.22 15.06 -20.12
C ASN A 201 12.25 14.08 -20.79
N GLN A 202 11.91 12.99 -20.11
CA GLN A 202 10.93 12.03 -20.58
C GLN A 202 10.39 11.21 -19.40
N VAL A 203 9.13 10.81 -19.47
CA VAL A 203 8.58 9.86 -18.51
C VAL A 203 9.07 8.47 -18.87
N ALA A 204 9.73 7.81 -17.92
CA ALA A 204 10.06 6.38 -17.98
C ALA A 204 9.62 5.73 -16.67
N VAL A 205 8.73 4.74 -16.78
CA VAL A 205 8.22 3.99 -15.62
C VAL A 205 8.25 2.50 -15.90
N ILE A 206 8.66 1.72 -14.92
CA ILE A 206 8.70 0.27 -14.94
C ILE A 206 7.89 -0.20 -13.74
N VAL A 207 6.93 -1.10 -13.97
CA VAL A 207 6.08 -1.65 -12.92
C VAL A 207 6.14 -3.17 -12.99
N GLU A 208 6.52 -3.82 -11.89
CA GLU A 208 6.42 -5.27 -11.76
C GLU A 208 4.94 -5.68 -11.80
N LYS A 209 4.59 -6.56 -12.74
CA LYS A 209 3.23 -7.00 -13.00
C LYS A 209 2.96 -8.31 -12.28
N HIS A 210 1.99 -8.30 -11.37
CA HIS A 210 1.45 -9.51 -10.75
C HIS A 210 0.06 -9.84 -11.28
N ALA A 211 -0.12 -11.07 -11.77
CA ALA A 211 -1.40 -11.59 -12.22
C ALA A 211 -2.14 -10.62 -13.19
N SER A 212 -3.32 -10.14 -12.80
CA SER A 212 -4.15 -9.22 -13.59
C SER A 212 -3.85 -7.73 -13.35
N MET A 213 -2.71 -7.42 -12.72
CA MET A 213 -2.35 -6.04 -12.42
C MET A 213 -2.14 -5.23 -13.69
N ASP A 214 -2.55 -3.96 -13.66
CA ASP A 214 -2.33 -3.01 -14.74
C ASP A 214 -1.94 -1.61 -14.23
N MET A 215 -1.33 -0.83 -15.11
CA MET A 215 -0.82 0.52 -14.91
C MET A 215 -1.53 1.50 -15.85
N ILE A 216 -2.08 2.57 -15.29
CA ILE A 216 -2.74 3.66 -16.00
C ILE A 216 -2.07 4.98 -15.62
N SER A 217 -1.71 5.79 -16.61
CA SER A 217 -1.15 7.12 -16.40
C SER A 217 -1.45 7.99 -17.62
N ALA A 218 -1.84 9.25 -17.41
CA ALA A 218 -2.06 10.20 -18.50
C ALA A 218 -0.75 10.63 -19.16
N GLN A 219 0.36 10.52 -18.43
CA GLN A 219 1.69 10.90 -18.83
C GLN A 219 2.44 9.75 -19.53
N VAL A 220 1.81 8.58 -19.73
CA VAL A 220 2.39 7.43 -20.46
C VAL A 220 1.67 7.24 -21.79
N GLU A 221 2.36 7.55 -22.89
CA GLU A 221 1.81 7.42 -24.26
C GLU A 221 2.07 6.03 -24.85
N ARG A 222 3.20 5.42 -24.50
CA ARG A 222 3.62 4.11 -25.00
C ARG A 222 3.77 3.16 -23.82
N ARG A 223 3.02 2.07 -23.86
CA ARG A 223 3.07 0.99 -22.87
C ARG A 223 3.36 -0.33 -23.56
N ARG A 224 4.22 -1.15 -22.96
CA ARG A 224 4.42 -2.56 -23.35
C ARG A 224 4.66 -3.43 -22.14
N GLU A 225 4.36 -4.71 -22.27
CA GLU A 225 4.77 -5.73 -21.31
C GLU A 225 6.04 -6.41 -21.81
N MET A 226 6.94 -6.73 -20.88
CA MET A 226 8.13 -7.53 -21.17
C MET A 226 8.40 -8.52 -20.05
N GLU A 227 9.00 -9.64 -20.39
CA GLU A 227 9.50 -10.61 -19.43
C GLU A 227 11.00 -10.41 -19.23
N ALA A 228 11.44 -10.30 -17.98
CA ALA A 228 12.84 -10.19 -17.58
C ALA A 228 13.03 -10.85 -16.21
N ASP A 229 14.14 -11.55 -15.99
CA ASP A 229 14.50 -12.17 -14.71
C ASP A 229 13.41 -13.05 -14.06
N GLY A 230 12.57 -13.68 -14.89
CA GLY A 230 11.46 -14.54 -14.44
C GLY A 230 10.22 -13.78 -13.95
N ALA A 231 10.22 -12.46 -14.02
CA ALA A 231 9.08 -11.60 -13.74
C ALA A 231 8.55 -10.93 -15.02
N THR A 232 7.31 -10.48 -14.97
CA THR A 232 6.71 -9.67 -16.03
C THR A 232 6.70 -8.21 -15.60
N TYR A 233 7.12 -7.32 -16.47
CA TYR A 233 7.16 -5.88 -16.22
C TYR A 233 6.31 -5.13 -17.23
N ILE A 234 5.54 -4.16 -16.77
CA ILE A 234 4.91 -3.14 -17.61
C ILE A 234 5.88 -1.97 -17.70
N VAL A 235 6.29 -1.63 -18.92
CA VAL A 235 7.13 -0.45 -19.19
C VAL A 235 6.34 0.61 -19.91
N GLY A 236 6.29 1.78 -19.29
CA GLY A 236 5.69 2.99 -19.80
C GLY A 236 6.75 4.00 -20.22
N ALA A 237 6.51 4.65 -21.36
CA ALA A 237 7.27 5.79 -21.83
C ALA A 237 6.32 6.92 -22.25
N GLY A 238 6.71 8.16 -21.97
CA GLY A 238 5.92 9.35 -22.29
C GLY A 238 6.78 10.59 -22.52
N PRO A 239 6.14 11.74 -22.79
CA PRO A 239 6.83 12.97 -23.14
C PRO A 239 7.56 13.59 -21.93
N ALA A 240 8.26 14.70 -22.18
CA ALA A 240 8.84 15.53 -21.13
C ALA A 240 7.76 16.09 -20.19
N LEU A 241 8.09 16.25 -18.91
CA LEU A 241 7.27 16.95 -17.93
C LEU A 241 7.98 18.22 -17.47
N ALA A 242 7.23 19.31 -17.37
CA ALA A 242 7.76 20.58 -16.89
C ALA A 242 8.00 20.54 -15.37
N ALA A 243 8.90 21.39 -14.88
CA ALA A 243 9.07 21.62 -13.45
C ALA A 243 7.74 22.07 -12.82
N GLY A 244 7.43 21.56 -11.63
CA GLY A 244 6.19 21.82 -10.92
C GLY A 244 5.01 20.91 -11.30
N GLN A 245 5.18 20.03 -12.30
CA GLN A 245 4.14 19.04 -12.63
C GLN A 245 4.20 17.81 -11.72
N THR A 246 3.10 17.06 -11.70
CA THR A 246 3.02 15.74 -11.05
C THR A 246 3.06 14.64 -12.11
N PHE A 247 3.81 13.59 -11.81
CA PHE A 247 3.69 12.30 -12.49
C PHE A 247 2.65 11.46 -11.75
N ASP A 248 1.52 11.19 -12.42
CA ASP A 248 0.39 10.47 -11.83
C ASP A 248 0.36 9.03 -12.34
N LEU A 249 0.18 8.09 -11.43
CA LEU A 249 0.20 6.66 -11.69
C LEU A 249 -0.92 5.97 -10.93
N ILE A 250 -1.78 5.26 -11.65
CA ILE A 250 -2.85 4.44 -11.08
C ILE A 250 -2.52 2.97 -11.35
N LEU A 251 -2.40 2.20 -10.27
CA LEU A 251 -2.23 0.76 -10.32
C LEU A 251 -3.57 0.10 -10.04
N THR A 252 -3.96 -0.86 -10.87
CA THR A 252 -5.23 -1.61 -10.73
C THR A 252 -4.95 -3.10 -10.67
N GLY A 253 -5.89 -3.88 -10.13
CA GLY A 253 -5.73 -5.33 -10.00
C GLY A 253 -4.68 -5.74 -8.96
N LEU A 254 -4.41 -4.89 -7.97
CA LEU A 254 -3.42 -5.17 -6.93
C LEU A 254 -3.82 -6.38 -6.06
N PRO A 255 -2.87 -7.27 -5.71
CA PRO A 255 -3.12 -8.39 -4.80
C PRO A 255 -3.47 -7.89 -3.39
N HIS A 256 -4.75 -7.89 -3.04
CA HIS A 256 -5.20 -7.51 -1.70
C HIS A 256 -5.86 -8.70 -0.99
N ARG A 257 -5.68 -8.77 0.32
CA ARG A 257 -6.44 -9.67 1.20
C ARG A 257 -7.52 -8.86 1.87
N SER A 258 -8.77 -9.27 1.67
CA SER A 258 -9.89 -8.65 2.39
C SER A 258 -9.77 -8.90 3.89
N THR A 259 -9.86 -7.84 4.68
CA THR A 259 -9.94 -7.91 6.15
C THR A 259 -11.38 -8.15 6.64
N THR A 260 -12.37 -8.08 5.74
CA THR A 260 -13.80 -8.25 6.08
C THR A 260 -14.13 -9.61 6.71
N PRO A 261 -13.54 -10.76 6.31
CA PRO A 261 -13.86 -12.04 6.96
C PRO A 261 -13.40 -12.06 8.43
N ARG A 262 -12.27 -11.41 8.73
CA ARG A 262 -11.72 -11.34 10.09
C ARG A 262 -12.59 -10.47 11.00
N THR A 263 -13.05 -9.31 10.52
CA THR A 263 -13.93 -8.44 11.32
C THR A 263 -15.31 -9.07 11.53
N VAL A 264 -15.86 -9.75 10.51
CA VAL A 264 -17.09 -10.52 10.65
C VAL A 264 -16.93 -11.67 11.66
N ALA A 265 -15.81 -12.40 11.62
CA ALA A 265 -15.56 -13.47 12.59
C ALA A 265 -15.44 -12.94 14.02
N LEU A 266 -14.72 -11.84 14.23
CA LEU A 266 -14.55 -11.23 15.57
C LEU A 266 -15.87 -10.67 16.12
N THR A 267 -16.69 -10.05 15.28
CA THR A 267 -18.02 -9.54 15.69
C THR A 267 -18.96 -10.68 16.06
N LEU A 268 -19.00 -11.76 15.26
CA LEU A 268 -19.79 -12.96 15.58
C LEU A 268 -19.31 -13.63 16.88
N ALA A 269 -17.99 -13.74 17.09
CA ALA A 269 -17.45 -14.28 18.33
C ALA A 269 -17.84 -13.43 19.55
N GLY A 270 -17.76 -12.11 19.43
CA GLY A 270 -18.20 -11.17 20.47
C GLY A 270 -19.70 -11.31 20.79
N LEU A 271 -20.55 -11.43 19.76
CA LEU A 271 -21.99 -11.66 19.92
C LEU A 271 -22.29 -13.00 20.60
N LEU A 272 -21.57 -14.07 20.25
CA LEU A 272 -21.72 -15.38 20.89
C LEU A 272 -21.30 -15.35 22.36
N ILE A 273 -20.18 -14.70 22.69
CA ILE A 273 -19.74 -14.55 24.08
C ILE A 273 -20.78 -13.75 24.88
N PHE A 274 -21.26 -12.63 24.32
CA PHE A 274 -22.30 -11.82 24.93
C PHE A 274 -23.57 -12.64 25.18
N TRP A 275 -24.02 -13.41 24.19
CA TRP A 275 -25.19 -14.29 24.30
C TRP A 275 -24.99 -15.35 25.39
N CYS A 276 -23.84 -16.03 25.43
CA CYS A 276 -23.53 -17.03 26.45
C CYS A 276 -23.52 -16.44 27.86
N VAL A 277 -22.94 -15.25 28.04
CA VAL A 277 -22.91 -14.54 29.32
C VAL A 277 -24.33 -14.17 29.74
N TRP A 278 -25.12 -13.57 28.84
CA TRP A 278 -26.52 -13.23 29.09
C TRP A 278 -27.37 -14.45 29.47
N MET A 279 -27.21 -15.56 28.74
CA MET A 279 -27.93 -16.81 29.00
C MET A 279 -27.50 -17.46 30.33
N SER A 280 -26.23 -17.32 30.72
CA SER A 280 -25.72 -17.82 32.01
C SER A 280 -26.32 -17.06 33.20
N TYR A 281 -26.38 -15.73 33.12
CA TYR A 281 -26.98 -14.90 34.17
C TYR A 281 -28.49 -15.16 34.34
N SER A 282 -29.23 -15.26 33.24
CA SER A 282 -30.67 -15.53 33.27
C SER A 282 -31.01 -16.92 33.86
N ARG A 283 -30.22 -17.96 33.57
CA ARG A 283 -30.39 -19.31 34.17
C ARG A 283 -30.11 -19.36 35.67
N ARG A 284 -29.13 -18.59 36.17
CA ARG A 284 -28.85 -18.50 37.63
C ARG A 284 -30.02 -17.88 38.40
N LEU A 285 -30.67 -16.87 37.83
CA LEU A 285 -31.85 -16.25 38.44
C LEU A 285 -33.04 -17.23 38.50
N GLN A 286 -33.25 -18.05 37.46
CA GLN A 286 -34.31 -19.06 37.45
C GLN A 286 -34.05 -20.19 38.45
N THR A 287 -32.83 -20.74 38.50
CA THR A 287 -32.47 -21.81 39.44
C THR A 287 -32.50 -21.36 40.90
N GLY A 288 -32.13 -20.11 41.20
CA GLY A 288 -32.26 -19.51 42.53
C GLY A 288 -33.71 -19.48 43.01
N ARG A 289 -34.64 -19.03 42.15
CA ARG A 289 -36.08 -18.97 42.46
C ARG A 289 -36.70 -20.35 42.69
N VAL A 290 -36.27 -21.37 41.95
CA VAL A 290 -36.75 -22.75 42.14
C VAL A 290 -36.29 -23.32 43.48
N ARG A 291 -35.00 -23.19 43.82
CA ARG A 291 -34.46 -23.65 45.11
C ARG A 291 -35.09 -22.95 46.31
N GLU A 292 -35.29 -21.63 46.21
CA GLU A 292 -35.94 -20.86 47.27
C GLU A 292 -37.37 -21.35 47.51
N ARG A 293 -38.13 -21.58 46.43
CA ARG A 293 -39.48 -22.15 46.51
C ARG A 293 -39.50 -23.54 47.16
N GLU A 294 -38.61 -24.45 46.75
CA GLU A 294 -38.49 -25.79 47.36
C GLU A 294 -38.22 -25.70 48.86
N THR A 295 -37.35 -24.77 49.30
CA THR A 295 -37.06 -24.58 50.73
C THR A 295 -38.27 -24.06 51.51
N LEU A 296 -39.09 -23.20 50.90
CA LEU A 296 -40.32 -22.68 51.51
C LEU A 296 -41.40 -23.76 51.59
N GLU A 297 -41.56 -24.59 50.56
CA GLU A 297 -42.46 -25.74 50.55
C GLU A 297 -42.05 -26.79 51.60
N GLY A 298 -40.75 -27.07 51.75
CA GLY A 298 -40.23 -27.95 52.79
C GLY A 298 -40.45 -27.42 54.22
N LYS A 299 -40.32 -26.10 54.43
CA LYS A 299 -40.64 -25.45 55.71
C LYS A 299 -42.13 -25.54 56.03
N ARG A 300 -43.00 -25.32 55.04
CA ARG A 300 -44.46 -25.47 55.16
C ARG A 300 -44.81 -26.88 55.64
N GLU A 301 -44.25 -27.91 54.98
CA GLU A 301 -44.50 -29.32 55.32
C GLU A 301 -44.02 -29.69 56.73
N LYS A 302 -42.88 -29.14 57.16
CA LYS A 302 -42.38 -29.36 58.53
C LYS A 302 -43.31 -28.74 59.58
N LEU A 303 -43.79 -27.51 59.35
CA LEU A 303 -44.69 -26.82 60.26
C LEU A 303 -46.07 -27.50 60.33
N TYR A 304 -46.59 -28.02 59.23
CA TYR A 304 -47.83 -28.81 59.23
C TYR A 304 -47.69 -30.10 60.03
N ARG A 305 -46.61 -30.85 59.82
CA ARG A 305 -46.35 -32.08 60.61
C ARG A 305 -46.23 -31.80 62.10
N GLU A 306 -45.63 -30.67 62.46
CA GLU A 306 -45.52 -30.25 63.86
C GLU A 306 -46.87 -29.84 64.44
N LEU A 307 -47.70 -29.13 63.67
CA LEU A 307 -49.06 -28.78 64.07
C LEU A 307 -49.92 -30.02 64.30
N VAL A 308 -49.91 -30.97 63.37
CA VAL A 308 -50.64 -32.25 63.49
C VAL A 308 -50.20 -33.03 64.73
N ARG A 309 -48.89 -33.04 65.03
CA ARG A 309 -48.35 -33.71 66.23
C ARG A 309 -48.84 -33.04 67.51
N VAL A 310 -48.87 -31.71 67.56
CA VAL A 310 -49.36 -30.95 68.71
C VAL A 310 -50.86 -31.17 68.91
N GLU A 311 -51.65 -31.20 67.83
CA GLU A 311 -53.10 -31.49 67.89
C GLU A 311 -53.39 -32.92 68.35
N SER A 312 -52.62 -33.92 67.89
CA SER A 312 -52.74 -35.31 68.35
C SER A 312 -52.46 -35.42 69.85
N LYS A 313 -51.32 -34.89 70.32
CA LYS A 313 -50.95 -34.95 71.74
C LYS A 313 -51.96 -34.27 72.66
N HIS A 314 -52.58 -33.19 72.19
CA HIS A 314 -53.64 -32.55 72.96
C HIS A 314 -54.90 -33.43 73.04
N ARG A 315 -55.30 -34.05 71.93
CA ARG A 315 -56.43 -34.98 71.88
C ARG A 315 -56.23 -36.20 72.77
N ASP A 316 -54.99 -36.68 72.87
CA ASP A 316 -54.61 -37.81 73.71
C ASP A 316 -54.49 -37.43 75.21
N GLY A 317 -54.62 -36.13 75.54
CA GLY A 317 -54.57 -35.61 76.92
C GLY A 317 -53.15 -35.34 77.45
N ASP A 318 -52.11 -35.52 76.63
CA ASP A 318 -50.70 -35.47 77.03
C ASP A 318 -50.17 -34.04 77.30
N ILE A 319 -50.91 -33.00 76.93
CA ILE A 319 -50.47 -31.60 77.07
C ILE A 319 -51.57 -30.69 77.61
N ALA A 320 -51.18 -29.72 78.42
CA ALA A 320 -52.08 -28.73 79.03
C ALA A 320 -52.68 -27.75 77.99
N GLU A 321 -53.96 -27.42 78.15
CA GLU A 321 -54.73 -26.53 77.27
C GLU A 321 -54.03 -25.18 77.00
N ALA A 322 -53.54 -24.53 78.07
CA ALA A 322 -52.87 -23.23 77.95
C ALA A 322 -51.58 -23.30 77.10
N TRP A 323 -50.86 -24.42 77.16
CA TRP A 323 -49.66 -24.63 76.36
C TRP A 323 -50.01 -24.93 74.89
N TYR A 324 -51.04 -25.75 74.66
CA TYR A 324 -51.56 -26.06 73.33
C TYR A 324 -51.99 -24.79 72.57
N VAL A 325 -52.83 -23.95 73.18
CA VAL A 325 -53.33 -22.71 72.54
C VAL A 325 -52.19 -21.78 72.15
N LYS A 326 -51.20 -21.62 73.02
CA LYS A 326 -50.01 -20.80 72.74
C LYS A 326 -49.20 -21.38 71.57
N ARG A 327 -48.91 -22.68 71.60
CA ARG A 327 -48.08 -23.33 70.56
C ARG A 327 -48.78 -23.36 69.20
N ARG A 328 -50.09 -23.62 69.18
CA ARG A 328 -50.91 -23.59 67.95
C ARG A 328 -50.88 -22.20 67.31
N ARG A 329 -51.09 -21.13 68.08
CA ARG A 329 -51.05 -19.75 67.57
C ARG A 329 -49.68 -19.41 66.95
N GLU A 330 -48.60 -19.87 67.58
CA GLU A 330 -47.24 -19.68 67.07
C GLU A 330 -47.01 -20.39 65.73
N LEU A 331 -47.42 -21.66 65.62
CA LEU A 331 -47.28 -22.45 64.39
C LEU A 331 -48.11 -21.87 63.23
N PHE A 332 -49.34 -21.42 63.51
CA PHE A 332 -50.16 -20.72 62.51
C PHE A 332 -49.52 -19.42 62.03
N GLY A 333 -48.99 -18.60 62.95
CA GLY A 333 -48.27 -17.37 62.58
C GLY A 333 -47.00 -17.63 61.76
N GLN A 334 -46.32 -18.76 61.99
CA GLN A 334 -45.18 -19.18 61.16
C GLN A 334 -45.62 -19.67 59.76
N LEU A 335 -46.72 -20.44 59.67
CA LEU A 335 -47.29 -20.89 58.40
C LEU A 335 -47.75 -19.71 57.53
N GLU A 336 -48.44 -18.73 58.11
CA GLU A 336 -48.92 -17.54 57.38
C GLU A 336 -47.75 -16.78 56.73
N ARG A 337 -46.63 -16.62 57.45
CA ARG A 337 -45.42 -15.99 56.90
C ARG A 337 -44.82 -16.77 55.73
N VAL A 338 -44.85 -18.09 55.77
CA VAL A 338 -44.37 -18.95 54.68
C VAL A 338 -45.29 -18.85 53.46
N TYR A 339 -46.60 -18.89 53.66
CA TYR A 339 -47.58 -18.74 52.58
C TYR A 339 -47.51 -17.36 51.90
N ARG A 340 -47.39 -16.28 52.68
CA ARG A 340 -47.24 -14.92 52.14
C ARG A 340 -46.01 -14.80 51.22
N ARG A 341 -44.89 -15.44 51.58
CA ARG A 341 -43.68 -15.46 50.74
C ARG A 341 -43.84 -16.35 49.50
N LEU A 342 -44.52 -17.48 49.61
CA LEU A 342 -44.84 -18.35 48.46
C LEU A 342 -45.76 -17.64 47.45
N ASP A 343 -46.76 -16.89 47.92
CA ASP A 343 -47.66 -16.13 47.05
C ASP A 343 -46.95 -14.96 46.36
N GLN A 344 -46.04 -14.27 47.05
CA GLN A 344 -45.17 -13.25 46.45
C GLN A 344 -44.32 -13.83 45.31
N HIS A 345 -43.76 -15.03 45.48
CA HIS A 345 -43.05 -15.75 44.41
C HIS A 345 -43.97 -16.13 43.24
N LYS A 346 -45.21 -16.52 43.52
CA LYS A 346 -46.20 -16.90 42.50
C LYS A 346 -46.63 -15.72 41.64
N MET A 347 -46.77 -14.53 42.23
CA MET A 347 -47.11 -13.29 41.50
C MET A 347 -45.92 -12.78 40.68
N SER A 348 -44.71 -12.78 41.23
CA SER A 348 -43.49 -12.34 40.52
C SER A 348 -43.13 -13.23 39.32
N GLY A 349 -43.44 -14.53 39.35
CA GLY A 349 -43.25 -15.42 38.20
C GLY A 349 -44.23 -15.18 37.04
N ARG A 350 -45.38 -14.57 37.31
CA ARG A 350 -46.46 -14.32 36.35
C ARG A 350 -46.25 -13.02 35.56
N GLU A 351 -45.58 -12.03 36.14
CA GLU A 351 -45.22 -10.78 35.46
C GLU A 351 -44.08 -10.96 34.44
N VAL A 352 -43.15 -11.89 34.70
CA VAL A 352 -42.03 -12.18 33.79
C VAL A 352 -42.47 -12.92 32.53
N THR A 353 -43.58 -13.66 32.57
CA THR A 353 -44.13 -14.40 31.42
C THR A 353 -45.06 -13.57 30.53
N ALA A 354 -45.47 -12.37 30.98
CA ALA A 354 -46.33 -11.47 30.21
C ALA A 354 -45.56 -10.41 29.39
N SER A 355 -44.23 -10.29 29.58
CA SER A 355 -43.38 -9.27 28.92
C SER A 355 -42.22 -9.86 28.10
N SER A 356 -42.30 -11.13 27.69
CA SER A 356 -41.35 -11.77 26.75
C SER A 356 -41.97 -12.00 25.40
#